data_AF-A0A502F8N9-F1
#
_entry.id   AF-A0A502F8N9-F1
#
_cell.length_a   1.000
_cell.length_b   1.000
_cell.length_c   1.000
_cell.angle_alpha   90.00
_cell.angle_beta   90.00
_cell.angle_gamma   90.00
#
_symmetry.space_group_name_H-M   'P 1'
#
loop_
_entity.id
_entity.type
_entity.pdbx_description
1 polymer ?
#
loop_
_entity_poly.entity_id
_entity_poly.type
_entity_poly.pdbx_seq_one_letter_code
_entity_poly.pdbx_strand_id
1 'polypeptide(L)'
;MDPKQPARPCTARLDAAPRCGARARSGEPCRAPAMRNGRCAFHGGKSTGPLTAEGLERIRIARTRHGRSSAEAVAFRRRIAELNREARAVTAFLRGS
;
A
#
# COMPACT_ATOMS: atom_id res chain seq x y z
N MET A 1 -5.79 -49.15 -30.25
CA MET A 1 -5.08 -48.69 -29.03
C MET A 1 -5.00 -47.18 -29.13
N ASP A 2 -6.00 -46.48 -28.59
CA ASP A 2 -6.01 -45.01 -28.61
C ASP A 2 -4.83 -44.45 -27.80
N PRO A 3 -4.09 -43.47 -28.32
CA PRO A 3 -2.99 -42.86 -27.58
C PRO A 3 -3.55 -42.12 -26.36
N LYS A 4 -3.14 -42.56 -25.17
CA LYS A 4 -3.51 -41.95 -23.89
C LYS A 4 -3.09 -40.48 -23.89
N GLN A 5 -4.06 -39.57 -23.97
CA GLN A 5 -3.81 -38.12 -23.88
C GLN A 5 -2.98 -37.78 -22.63
N PRO A 6 -1.98 -36.88 -22.74
CA PRO A 6 -1.16 -36.52 -21.58
C PRO A 6 -2.04 -35.86 -20.54
N ALA A 7 -1.89 -36.27 -19.28
CA ALA A 7 -2.61 -35.68 -18.16
C ALA A 7 -2.42 -34.15 -18.19
N ARG A 8 -3.53 -33.40 -18.28
CA ARG A 8 -3.48 -31.94 -18.24
C ARG A 8 -2.78 -31.55 -16.94
N PRO A 9 -1.69 -30.77 -16.97
CA PRO A 9 -1.03 -30.39 -15.73
C PRO A 9 -2.03 -29.60 -14.89
N CYS A 10 -2.04 -29.88 -13.58
CA CYS A 10 -2.88 -29.21 -12.57
C CYS A 10 -2.71 -27.66 -12.53
N THR A 11 -1.83 -27.10 -13.38
CA THR A 11 -1.50 -25.68 -13.48
C THR A 11 -2.51 -24.84 -14.24
N ALA A 12 -3.41 -25.43 -15.06
CA ALA A 12 -4.35 -24.67 -15.89
C ALA A 12 -5.22 -23.69 -15.08
N ARG A 13 -5.55 -24.02 -13.83
CA ARG A 13 -6.29 -23.14 -12.91
C ARG A 13 -5.47 -21.96 -12.38
N LEU A 14 -4.15 -22.12 -12.26
CA LEU A 14 -3.23 -21.08 -11.81
C LEU A 14 -2.89 -20.08 -12.93
N ASP A 15 -2.99 -20.50 -14.18
CA ASP A 15 -2.77 -19.63 -15.35
C ASP A 15 -3.95 -18.70 -15.61
N ALA A 16 -5.18 -19.15 -15.33
CA ALA A 16 -6.38 -18.32 -15.40
C ALA A 16 -6.52 -17.33 -14.21
N ALA A 17 -5.74 -17.51 -13.14
CA ALA A 17 -5.81 -16.61 -12.00
C ALA A 17 -5.17 -15.24 -12.32
N PRO A 18 -5.75 -14.11 -11.85
CA PRO A 18 -5.13 -12.80 -11.98
C PRO A 18 -3.70 -12.81 -11.46
N ARG A 19 -2.81 -12.00 -12.07
CA ARG A 19 -1.41 -11.91 -11.64
C ARG A 19 -1.27 -10.96 -10.46
N CYS A 20 -0.27 -11.23 -9.62
CA CYS A 20 0.03 -10.42 -8.44
C CYS A 20 0.43 -8.98 -8.81
N GLY A 21 -0.23 -7.98 -8.22
CA GLY A 21 0.03 -6.55 -8.48
C GLY A 21 1.30 -5.97 -7.81
N ALA A 22 2.24 -6.81 -7.39
CA ALA A 22 3.49 -6.38 -6.75
C ALA A 22 4.66 -6.49 -7.72
N ARG A 23 5.73 -5.72 -7.49
CA ARG A 23 6.98 -5.85 -8.24
C ARG A 23 7.93 -6.79 -7.50
N ALA A 24 8.59 -7.67 -8.24
CA ALA A 24 9.65 -8.52 -7.74
C ALA A 24 10.91 -7.70 -7.47
N ARG A 25 11.86 -8.28 -6.73
CA ARG A 25 13.17 -7.64 -6.44
C ARG A 25 13.96 -7.29 -7.71
N SER A 26 13.72 -7.97 -8.82
CA SER A 26 14.31 -7.66 -10.13
C SER A 26 13.70 -6.42 -10.81
N GLY A 27 12.67 -5.78 -10.22
CA GLY A 27 11.95 -4.65 -10.82
C GLY A 27 10.75 -5.07 -11.67
N GLU A 28 10.73 -6.31 -12.14
CA GLU A 28 9.67 -6.86 -12.99
C GLU A 28 8.35 -7.12 -12.24
N PRO A 29 7.18 -7.07 -12.92
CA PRO A 29 5.91 -7.46 -12.33
C PRO A 29 5.91 -8.91 -11.84
N CYS A 30 5.25 -9.17 -10.71
CA CYS A 30 5.16 -10.51 -10.16
C CYS A 30 4.26 -11.42 -11.01
N ARG A 31 4.81 -12.52 -11.50
CA ARG A 31 4.11 -13.51 -12.34
C ARG A 31 3.30 -14.55 -11.55
N ALA A 32 3.40 -14.55 -10.23
CA ALA A 32 2.68 -15.50 -9.39
C ALA A 32 1.16 -15.22 -9.39
N PRO A 33 0.32 -16.25 -9.25
CA PRO A 33 -1.12 -16.08 -9.16
C PRO A 33 -1.48 -15.28 -7.90
N ALA A 34 -2.39 -14.31 -8.07
CA ALA A 34 -2.91 -13.48 -7.01
C ALA A 34 -3.94 -14.27 -6.16
N MET A 35 -3.94 -13.98 -4.86
CA MET A 35 -5.04 -14.34 -3.97
C MET A 35 -6.16 -13.30 -4.08
N ARG A 36 -7.25 -13.47 -3.33
CA ARG A 36 -8.42 -12.56 -3.36
C ARG A 36 -8.06 -11.09 -3.12
N ASN A 37 -6.98 -10.81 -2.39
CA ASN A 37 -6.49 -9.45 -2.12
C ASN A 37 -5.58 -8.86 -3.23
N GLY A 38 -5.45 -9.52 -4.38
CA GLY A 38 -4.64 -9.05 -5.51
C GLY A 38 -3.13 -9.28 -5.37
N ARG A 39 -2.67 -9.91 -4.28
CA ARG A 39 -1.25 -10.23 -4.05
C ARG A 39 -1.03 -11.74 -3.93
N CYS A 40 0.13 -12.22 -4.36
CA CYS A 40 0.49 -13.64 -4.22
C CYS A 40 0.91 -13.96 -2.78
N ALA A 41 0.96 -15.25 -2.44
CA ALA A 41 1.36 -15.73 -1.12
C ALA A 41 2.68 -15.13 -0.59
N PHE A 42 3.64 -14.86 -1.49
CA PHE A 42 4.95 -14.31 -1.14
C PHE A 42 4.99 -12.77 -1.04
N HIS A 43 4.07 -12.07 -1.70
CA HIS A 43 3.98 -10.60 -1.66
C HIS A 43 2.88 -10.09 -0.72
N GLY A 44 2.60 -10.84 0.35
CA GLY A 44 1.62 -10.44 1.37
C GLY A 44 0.19 -10.93 1.09
N GLY A 45 -0.01 -11.82 0.12
CA GLY A 45 -1.30 -12.46 -0.14
C GLY A 45 -1.87 -13.18 1.09
N LYS A 46 -1.00 -13.77 1.91
CA LYS A 46 -1.35 -14.42 3.19
C LYS A 46 -1.38 -13.46 4.38
N SER A 47 -0.99 -12.20 4.21
CA SER A 47 -0.97 -11.25 5.31
C SER A 47 -2.40 -10.78 5.59
N THR A 48 -2.84 -10.92 6.83
CA THR A 48 -4.13 -10.43 7.33
C THR A 48 -4.04 -9.04 7.96
N GLY A 49 -2.82 -8.52 8.15
CA GLY A 49 -2.58 -7.38 9.03
C GLY A 49 -2.89 -7.69 10.50
N PRO A 50 -2.78 -6.69 11.40
CA PRO A 50 -3.25 -6.84 12.78
C PRO A 50 -4.78 -6.90 12.81
N LEU A 51 -5.31 -7.92 13.48
CA LEU A 51 -6.76 -8.10 13.64
C LEU A 51 -7.26 -7.64 15.01
N THR A 52 -6.36 -7.45 15.97
CA THR A 52 -6.71 -7.06 17.34
C THR A 52 -6.50 -5.56 17.56
N ALA A 53 -7.25 -4.98 18.50
CA ALA A 53 -7.09 -3.58 18.90
C ALA A 53 -5.65 -3.28 19.37
N GLU A 54 -5.08 -4.18 20.18
CA GLU A 54 -3.69 -4.10 20.64
C GLU A 54 -2.69 -4.14 19.48
N GLY A 55 -2.93 -5.00 18.47
CA GLY A 55 -2.10 -5.09 17.28
C GLY A 55 -2.12 -3.81 16.46
N LEU A 56 -3.31 -3.22 16.29
CA LEU A 56 -3.48 -1.93 15.62
C LEU A 56 -2.77 -0.81 16.39
N GLU A 57 -2.89 -0.80 17.71
CA GLU A 57 -2.26 0.23 18.54
C GLU A 57 -0.73 0.15 18.52
N ARG A 58 -0.15 -1.06 18.57
CA ARG A 58 1.30 -1.25 18.39
C ARG A 58 1.79 -0.66 17.06
N ILE A 59 1.04 -0.84 15.96
CA ILE A 59 1.41 -0.24 14.67
C ILE A 59 1.30 1.29 14.71
N ARG A 60 0.27 1.85 15.36
CA ARG A 60 0.13 3.31 15.51
C ARG A 60 1.33 3.91 16.26
N ILE A 61 1.70 3.32 17.39
CA ILE A 61 2.84 3.74 18.20
C ILE A 61 4.16 3.59 17.42
N ALA A 62 4.36 2.48 16.70
CA ALA A 62 5.56 2.28 15.91
C ALA A 62 5.75 3.38 14.84
N ARG A 63 4.65 3.90 14.27
CA ARG A 63 4.67 4.96 13.25
C ARG A 63 5.15 6.31 13.79
N THR A 64 5.13 6.52 15.11
CA THR A 64 5.48 7.78 15.76
C THR A 64 6.90 7.81 16.33
N ARG A 65 7.79 6.86 15.96
CA ARG A 65 9.18 6.77 16.47
C ARG A 65 9.95 8.10 16.49
N HIS A 66 9.76 8.96 15.49
CA HIS A 66 10.44 10.27 15.38
C HIS A 66 9.50 11.45 15.58
N GLY A 67 8.27 11.23 16.07
CA GLY A 67 7.27 12.27 16.33
C GLY A 67 6.66 12.93 15.08
N ARG A 68 7.33 12.93 13.92
CA ARG A 68 6.87 13.59 12.67
C ARG A 68 5.46 13.21 12.23
N SER A 69 5.05 11.97 12.50
CA SER A 69 3.76 11.40 12.11
C SER A 69 2.76 11.33 13.27
N SER A 70 3.08 11.92 14.44
CA SER A 70 2.15 12.01 15.56
C SER A 70 0.96 12.90 15.19
N ALA A 71 -0.17 12.70 15.88
CA ALA A 71 -1.36 13.52 15.68
C ALA A 71 -1.06 15.01 15.89
N GLU A 72 -0.30 15.32 16.94
CA GLU A 72 0.17 16.67 17.27
C GLU A 72 1.02 17.29 16.15
N ALA A 73 2.06 16.57 15.67
CA ALA A 73 2.93 17.08 14.61
C ALA A 73 2.19 17.27 13.28
N VAL A 74 1.18 16.45 13.00
CA VAL A 74 0.28 16.63 11.84
C VAL A 74 -0.59 17.88 12.03
N ALA A 75 -1.19 18.08 13.21
CA ALA A 75 -2.02 19.24 13.51
C ALA A 75 -1.20 20.55 13.44
N PHE A 76 -0.01 20.57 14.02
CA PHE A 76 0.91 21.71 13.95
C PHE A 76 1.26 22.07 12.50
N ARG A 77 1.66 21.09 11.69
CA ARG A 77 1.97 21.34 10.27
C ARG A 77 0.77 21.86 9.48
N ARG A 78 -0.45 21.37 9.76
CA ARG A 78 -1.67 21.89 9.14
C ARG A 78 -1.90 23.36 9.52
N ARG A 79 -1.72 23.72 10.79
CA ARG A 79 -1.84 25.11 11.24
C ARG A 79 -0.82 26.02 10.57
N ILE A 80 0.45 25.61 10.51
CA ILE A 80 1.50 26.37 9.82
C ILE A 80 1.20 26.50 8.32
N ALA A 81 0.72 25.44 7.67
CA ALA A 81 0.33 25.50 6.26
C ALA A 81 -0.80 26.51 6.04
N GLU A 82 -1.77 26.58 6.95
CA GLU A 82 -2.84 27.57 6.87
C GLU A 82 -2.34 29.00 7.01
N LEU A 83 -1.54 29.28 8.04
CA LEU A 83 -0.95 30.60 8.24
C LEU A 83 -0.10 31.03 7.04
N ASN A 84 0.63 30.09 6.44
CA ASN A 84 1.39 30.36 5.22
C ASN A 84 0.50 30.66 4.01
N ARG A 85 -0.68 30.04 3.90
CA ARG A 85 -1.66 30.37 2.84
C ARG A 85 -2.21 31.77 3.02
N GLU A 86 -2.63 32.12 4.23
CA GLU A 86 -3.14 33.45 4.58
C GLU A 86 -2.08 34.52 4.32
N ALA A 87 -0.85 34.33 4.80
CA ALA A 87 0.24 35.28 4.59
C ALA A 87 0.54 35.52 3.10
N ARG A 88 0.50 34.45 2.28
CA ARG A 88 0.66 34.57 0.83
C ARG A 88 -0.49 35.35 0.19
N ALA A 89 -1.73 35.14 0.63
CA ALA A 89 -2.89 35.87 0.13
C ALA A 89 -2.79 37.37 0.42
N VAL A 90 -2.42 37.73 1.66
CA VAL A 90 -2.19 39.12 2.06
C VAL A 90 -1.07 39.76 1.23
N THR A 91 0.04 39.04 1.07
CA THR A 91 1.19 39.54 0.29
C THR A 91 0.82 39.75 -1.18
N ALA A 92 0.04 38.84 -1.77
CA ALA A 92 -0.45 38.97 -3.14
C ALA A 92 -1.38 40.18 -3.31
N PHE A 93 -2.29 40.40 -2.36
CA PHE A 93 -3.18 41.57 -2.35
C PHE A 93 -2.41 42.89 -2.31
N LEU A 94 -1.43 43.01 -1.39
CA LEU A 94 -0.60 44.21 -1.24
C LEU A 94 0.33 44.47 -2.42
N ARG A 95 0.77 43.42 -3.13
CA ARG A 95 1.63 43.57 -4.33
C ARG A 95 0.85 43.86 -5.61
N GLY A 96 -0.45 43.61 -5.60
CA GLY A 96 -1.36 43.86 -6.73
C GLY A 96 -2.21 45.12 -6.57
N SER A 97 -2.06 45.86 -5.46
CA SER A 97 -2.64 47.18 -5.22
C SER A 97 -1.58 48.25 -5.44
#